data_AF-A0A831UP97-F1
#
_entry.id   AF-A0A831UP97-F1
#
_cell.length_a   1.000
_cell.length_b   1.000
_cell.length_c   1.000
_cell.angle_alpha   90.00
_cell.angle_beta   90.00
_cell.angle_gamma   90.00
#
_symmetry.space_group_name_H-M   'P 1'
#
loop_
_entity.id
_entity.type
_entity.pdbx_description
1 polymer ?
#
loop_
_entity_poly.entity_id
_entity_poly.type
_entity_poly.pdbx_seq_one_letter_code
_entity_poly.pdbx_strand_id
1 'polypeptide(L)'
;FITSAMMSGCAAVIFFHWVAYKINGWKMSDELRDSLTSVAKLGALLYVVIMFFTTWKIISGISGQPAGKYEAIMSFLTGPYAVNFWVAEIAMGLVIPFLIIMAVKAKNIPAMALGSASSIIGIFFMRYDLIVIGQIVPGYHEYNIVDMPHLLPYSPTLHEYMVTIAGFTFCAALFMVGERMFRGHLSEDH
;
A
#
# COMPACT_ATOMS: atom_id res chain seq x y z
N PHE A 1 8.08 -8.25 1.49
CA PHE A 1 8.01 -7.27 2.60
C PHE A 1 9.01 -6.12 2.46
N ILE A 2 10.31 -6.37 2.25
CA ILE A 2 11.33 -5.31 2.13
C ILE A 2 11.03 -4.34 0.97
N THR A 3 10.84 -4.84 -0.26
CA THR A 3 10.55 -4.00 -1.43
C THR A 3 9.29 -3.16 -1.25
N SER A 4 8.23 -3.74 -0.69
CA SER A 4 7.00 -2.99 -0.36
C SER A 4 7.18 -1.92 0.70
N ALA A 5 8.09 -2.12 1.66
CA ALA A 5 8.39 -1.11 2.67
C ALA A 5 9.18 0.06 2.07
N MET A 6 10.10 -0.21 1.15
CA MET A 6 10.79 0.84 0.40
C MET A 6 9.81 1.62 -0.50
N MET A 7 8.88 0.92 -1.15
CA MET A 7 7.83 1.52 -1.98
C MET A 7 6.91 2.42 -1.16
N SER A 8 6.44 1.94 0.01
CA SER A 8 5.64 2.76 0.92
C SER A 8 6.41 3.95 1.45
N GLY A 9 7.72 3.81 1.70
CA GLY A 9 8.60 4.91 2.08
C GLY A 9 8.65 5.99 1.00
N CYS A 10 8.82 5.63 -0.26
CA CYS A 10 8.80 6.59 -1.38
C CYS A 10 7.46 7.33 -1.47
N ALA A 11 6.34 6.60 -1.35
CA ALA A 11 5.02 7.20 -1.36
C ALA A 11 4.81 8.14 -0.16
N ALA A 12 5.17 7.71 1.05
CA ALA A 12 5.04 8.51 2.26
C ALA A 12 5.87 9.80 2.18
N VAL A 13 7.13 9.73 1.73
CA VAL A 13 7.99 10.90 1.57
C VAL A 13 7.34 11.94 0.65
N ILE A 14 6.91 11.53 -0.54
CA ILE A 14 6.28 12.45 -1.51
C ILE A 14 4.99 13.05 -0.95
N PHE A 15 4.12 12.21 -0.38
CA PHE A 15 2.82 12.64 0.14
C PHE A 15 2.97 13.63 1.30
N PHE A 16 3.76 13.28 2.32
CA PHE A 16 3.90 14.12 3.51
C PHE A 16 4.66 15.41 3.24
N HIS A 17 5.66 15.42 2.33
CA HIS A 17 6.29 16.67 1.91
C HIS A 17 5.30 17.60 1.20
N TRP A 18 4.49 17.05 0.29
CA TRP A 18 3.48 17.85 -0.38
C TRP A 18 2.44 18.40 0.59
N VAL A 19 1.97 17.58 1.54
CA VAL A 19 1.02 18.01 2.58
C VAL A 19 1.62 19.11 3.47
N ALA A 20 2.84 18.94 3.96
CA ALA A 20 3.51 19.92 4.83
C ALA A 20 3.68 21.27 4.13
N TYR A 21 4.21 21.29 2.90
CA TYR A 21 4.37 22.54 2.14
C TYR A 21 3.04 23.18 1.79
N LYS A 22 2.00 22.38 1.51
CA LYS A 22 0.66 22.89 1.21
C LYS A 22 -0.02 23.52 2.44
N ILE A 23 0.15 22.93 3.63
CA ILE A 23 -0.44 23.45 4.88
C ILE A 23 0.27 24.74 5.31
N ASN A 24 1.60 24.78 5.21
CA ASN A 24 2.38 25.94 5.62
C ASN A 24 2.44 27.06 4.56
N GLY A 25 2.03 26.79 3.32
CA GLY A 25 2.11 27.74 2.22
C GLY A 25 3.54 28.02 1.73
N TRP A 26 4.48 27.13 2.03
CA TRP A 26 5.88 27.27 1.63
C TRP A 26 6.09 26.94 0.15
N LYS A 27 7.13 27.50 -0.44
CA LYS A 27 7.59 27.15 -1.78
C LYS A 27 8.71 26.12 -1.66
N MET A 28 8.58 25.01 -2.38
CA MET A 28 9.67 24.03 -2.48
C MET A 28 10.82 24.63 -3.30
N SER A 29 12.05 24.50 -2.80
CA SER A 29 13.27 24.74 -3.57
C SER A 29 13.33 23.84 -4.80
N ASP A 30 14.17 24.21 -5.78
CA ASP A 30 14.39 23.35 -6.94
C ASP A 30 15.16 22.08 -6.54
N GLU A 31 16.09 22.15 -5.57
CA GLU A 31 16.82 20.97 -5.07
C GLU A 31 15.90 19.93 -4.43
N LEU A 32 14.91 20.36 -3.63
CA LEU A 32 13.94 19.47 -3.01
C LEU A 32 13.03 18.84 -4.07
N ARG A 33 12.61 19.61 -5.07
CA ARG A 33 11.78 19.09 -6.16
C ARG A 33 12.50 18.03 -6.97
N ASP A 34 13.78 18.23 -7.25
CA ASP A 34 14.63 17.24 -7.94
C ASP A 34 14.85 15.99 -7.08
N SER A 35 14.99 16.16 -5.77
CA SER A 35 15.07 15.06 -4.81
C SER A 35 13.78 14.23 -4.79
N LEU A 36 12.62 14.89 -4.69
CA LEU A 36 11.31 14.22 -4.74
C LEU A 36 11.06 13.53 -6.09
N THR A 37 11.51 14.13 -7.19
CA THR A 37 11.48 13.52 -8.52
C THR A 37 12.31 12.23 -8.56
N SER A 38 13.48 12.23 -7.94
CA SER A 38 14.34 11.05 -7.85
C SER A 38 13.71 9.95 -7.00
N VAL A 39 13.08 10.30 -5.87
CA VAL A 39 12.30 9.39 -5.03
C VAL A 39 11.12 8.79 -5.82
N ALA A 40 10.42 9.59 -6.63
CA ALA A 40 9.32 9.10 -7.46
C ALA A 40 9.77 8.12 -8.54
N LYS A 41 10.94 8.35 -9.17
CA LYS A 41 11.54 7.41 -10.13
C LYS A 41 11.95 6.10 -9.46
N LEU A 42 12.52 6.16 -8.25
CA LEU A 42 12.79 4.97 -7.45
C LEU A 42 11.49 4.23 -7.11
N GLY A 43 10.45 4.97 -6.69
CA GLY A 43 9.11 4.43 -6.45
C GLY A 43 8.53 3.71 -7.67
N ALA A 44 8.64 4.32 -8.87
CA ALA A 44 8.22 3.71 -10.14
C ALA A 44 8.90 2.35 -10.40
N LEU A 45 10.21 2.28 -10.19
CA LEU A 45 10.95 1.02 -10.30
C LEU A 45 10.44 -0.01 -9.28
N LEU A 46 10.22 0.39 -8.03
CA LEU A 46 9.73 -0.51 -6.98
C LEU A 46 8.32 -1.02 -7.26
N TYR A 47 7.42 -0.20 -7.83
CA TYR A 47 6.09 -0.67 -8.28
C TYR A 47 6.22 -1.79 -9.30
N VAL A 48 7.11 -1.66 -10.29
CA VAL A 48 7.33 -2.70 -11.31
C VAL A 48 7.87 -3.99 -10.68
N VAL A 49 8.85 -3.87 -9.77
CA VAL A 49 9.41 -5.03 -9.06
C VAL A 49 8.33 -5.73 -8.24
N ILE A 50 7.44 -4.99 -7.58
CA ILE A 50 6.33 -5.61 -6.82
C ILE A 50 5.29 -6.22 -7.75
N MET A 51 4.93 -5.57 -8.86
CA MET A 51 4.03 -6.18 -9.84
C MET A 51 4.57 -7.53 -10.36
N PHE A 52 5.88 -7.62 -10.59
CA PHE A 52 6.54 -8.89 -10.91
C PHE A 52 6.37 -9.92 -9.78
N PHE A 53 6.69 -9.56 -8.54
CA PHE A 53 6.55 -10.48 -7.40
C PHE A 53 5.10 -10.89 -7.15
N THR A 54 4.13 -10.00 -7.33
CA THR A 54 2.70 -10.29 -7.21
C THR A 54 2.25 -11.25 -8.32
N THR A 55 2.72 -11.06 -9.54
CA THR A 55 2.47 -12.00 -10.64
C THR A 55 3.07 -13.37 -10.34
N TRP A 56 4.32 -13.42 -9.85
CA TRP A 56 4.97 -14.67 -9.47
C TRP A 56 4.29 -15.36 -8.28
N LYS A 57 3.80 -14.59 -7.29
CA LYS A 57 3.00 -15.07 -6.16
C LYS A 57 1.76 -15.81 -6.65
N ILE A 58 1.05 -15.24 -7.64
CA ILE A 58 -0.13 -15.85 -8.25
C ILE A 58 0.24 -17.13 -8.99
N ILE A 59 1.19 -17.07 -9.93
CA ILE A 59 1.59 -18.21 -10.75
C ILE A 59 2.04 -19.38 -9.87
N SER A 60 2.94 -19.12 -8.91
CA SER A 60 3.45 -20.15 -7.99
C SER A 60 2.43 -20.63 -6.96
N GLY A 61 1.32 -19.92 -6.80
CA GLY A 61 0.24 -20.30 -5.90
C GLY A 61 -0.86 -21.11 -6.57
N ILE A 62 -1.01 -20.98 -7.89
CA ILE A 62 -1.93 -21.81 -8.69
C ILE A 62 -1.26 -23.06 -9.29
N SER A 63 0.05 -22.97 -9.57
CA SER A 63 0.80 -24.05 -10.20
C SER A 63 0.92 -25.27 -9.28
N GLY A 64 0.49 -26.43 -9.77
CA GLY A 64 0.51 -27.68 -9.00
C GLY A 64 -0.58 -27.79 -7.94
N GLN A 65 -1.55 -26.85 -7.92
CA GLN A 65 -2.67 -26.80 -6.97
C GLN A 65 -2.29 -27.19 -5.53
N PRO A 66 -1.31 -26.50 -4.91
CA PRO A 66 -0.86 -26.87 -3.58
C PRO A 66 -2.00 -26.63 -2.59
N ALA A 67 -2.33 -27.64 -1.79
CA ALA A 67 -3.47 -27.59 -0.88
C ALA A 67 -3.38 -26.39 0.08
N GLY A 68 -4.50 -25.72 0.28
CA GLY A 68 -4.63 -24.50 1.08
C GLY A 68 -4.11 -23.23 0.38
N LYS A 69 -2.94 -23.29 -0.26
CA LYS A 69 -2.38 -22.15 -1.00
C LYS A 69 -3.19 -21.85 -2.25
N TYR A 70 -3.65 -22.87 -2.97
CA TYR A 70 -4.47 -22.70 -4.17
C TYR A 70 -5.78 -21.95 -3.85
N GLU A 71 -6.47 -22.36 -2.80
CA GLU A 71 -7.74 -21.80 -2.34
C GLU A 71 -7.56 -20.37 -1.83
N ALA A 72 -6.48 -20.11 -1.08
CA ALA A 72 -6.08 -18.77 -0.69
C ALA A 72 -5.93 -17.86 -1.91
N ILE A 73 -5.22 -18.30 -2.96
CA ILE A 73 -5.03 -17.49 -4.17
C ILE A 73 -6.33 -17.29 -4.94
N MET A 74 -7.11 -18.36 -5.13
CA MET A 74 -8.39 -18.28 -5.84
C MET A 74 -9.39 -17.37 -5.12
N SER A 75 -9.34 -17.29 -3.79
CA SER A 75 -10.20 -16.42 -2.98
C SER A 75 -10.05 -14.92 -3.33
N PHE A 76 -8.87 -14.48 -3.75
CA PHE A 76 -8.63 -13.11 -4.18
C PHE A 76 -8.67 -12.90 -5.69
N LEU A 77 -8.51 -13.95 -6.50
CA LEU A 77 -8.62 -13.79 -7.95
C LEU A 77 -10.07 -13.72 -8.40
N THR A 78 -10.91 -14.60 -7.83
CA THR A 78 -12.30 -14.81 -8.26
C THR A 78 -13.29 -15.01 -7.12
N GLY A 79 -12.81 -15.06 -5.88
CA GLY A 79 -13.62 -15.30 -4.70
C GLY A 79 -14.09 -14.02 -3.99
N PRO A 80 -14.46 -14.13 -2.70
CA PRO A 80 -15.07 -13.04 -1.94
C PRO A 80 -14.13 -11.84 -1.72
N TYR A 81 -12.82 -12.03 -1.78
CA TYR A 81 -11.82 -10.98 -1.60
C TYR A 81 -11.34 -10.36 -2.92
N ALA A 82 -11.96 -10.72 -4.05
CA ALA A 82 -11.50 -10.28 -5.37
C ALA A 82 -11.57 -8.77 -5.58
N VAL A 83 -12.60 -8.11 -5.04
CA VAL A 83 -12.71 -6.65 -5.12
C VAL A 83 -11.56 -5.96 -4.38
N ASN A 84 -11.22 -6.43 -3.16
CA ASN A 84 -10.11 -5.88 -2.39
C ASN A 84 -8.79 -6.04 -3.15
N PHE A 85 -8.54 -7.23 -3.69
CA PHE A 85 -7.31 -7.48 -4.42
C PHE A 85 -7.19 -6.66 -5.70
N TRP A 86 -8.19 -6.71 -6.58
CA TRP A 86 -8.10 -6.03 -7.88
C TRP A 86 -8.18 -4.52 -7.76
N VAL A 87 -9.07 -4.00 -6.92
CA VAL A 87 -9.28 -2.55 -6.78
C VAL A 87 -8.27 -1.95 -5.81
N ALA A 88 -8.13 -2.50 -4.61
CA ALA A 88 -7.30 -1.87 -3.59
C ALA A 88 -5.82 -2.24 -3.73
N GLU A 89 -5.46 -3.53 -3.76
CA GLU A 89 -4.04 -3.94 -3.88
C GLU A 89 -3.47 -3.60 -5.27
N ILE A 90 -4.13 -4.07 -6.35
CA ILE A 90 -3.61 -3.90 -7.72
C ILE A 90 -3.84 -2.49 -8.24
N ALA A 91 -5.09 -2.03 -8.34
CA ALA A 91 -5.36 -0.74 -8.97
C ALA A 91 -4.81 0.42 -8.12
N MET A 92 -5.24 0.55 -6.86
CA MET A 92 -4.82 1.67 -6.01
C MET A 92 -3.38 1.56 -5.53
N GLY A 93 -2.91 0.35 -5.18
CA GLY A 93 -1.59 0.12 -4.61
C GLY A 93 -0.44 0.16 -5.61
N LEU A 94 -0.67 -0.32 -6.84
CA LEU A 94 0.37 -0.53 -7.84
C LEU A 94 0.13 0.24 -9.14
N VAL A 95 -1.02 0.04 -9.79
CA VAL A 95 -1.25 0.52 -11.17
C VAL A 95 -1.45 2.03 -11.22
N ILE A 96 -2.39 2.57 -10.46
CA ILE A 96 -2.69 4.01 -10.41
C ILE A 96 -1.44 4.84 -10.05
N PRO A 97 -0.71 4.59 -8.96
CA PRO A 97 0.48 5.37 -8.63
C PRO A 97 1.55 5.29 -9.71
N PHE A 98 1.78 4.08 -10.26
CA PHE A 98 2.73 3.89 -11.34
C PHE A 98 2.36 4.69 -12.59
N LEU A 99 1.11 4.58 -13.06
CA LEU A 99 0.63 5.31 -14.24
C LEU A 99 0.69 6.81 -14.06
N ILE A 100 0.34 7.32 -12.88
CA ILE A 100 0.45 8.76 -12.57
C ILE A 100 1.89 9.23 -12.68
N ILE A 101 2.85 8.52 -12.06
CA ILE A 101 4.27 8.89 -12.11
C ILE A 101 4.78 8.91 -13.56
N MET A 102 4.41 7.91 -14.35
CA MET A 102 4.79 7.82 -15.77
C MET A 102 4.16 8.93 -16.61
N ALA A 103 2.86 9.20 -16.43
CA ALA A 103 2.13 10.22 -17.18
C ALA A 103 2.70 11.63 -16.95
N VAL A 104 3.04 11.95 -15.70
CA VAL A 104 3.62 13.25 -15.34
C VAL A 104 5.14 13.29 -15.40
N LYS A 105 5.78 12.19 -15.86
CA LYS A 105 7.23 12.01 -15.95
C LYS A 105 7.96 12.38 -14.65
N ALA A 106 7.33 12.11 -13.51
CA ALA A 106 7.79 12.49 -12.18
C ALA A 106 8.04 14.00 -11.93
N LYS A 107 7.46 14.91 -12.73
CA LYS A 107 7.73 16.36 -12.59
C LYS A 107 6.63 17.13 -11.85
N ASN A 108 5.40 16.62 -11.82
CA ASN A 108 4.26 17.30 -11.22
C ASN A 108 4.06 16.80 -9.78
N ILE A 109 4.55 17.56 -8.79
CA ILE A 109 4.49 17.19 -7.37
C ILE A 109 3.05 16.92 -6.88
N PRO A 110 2.05 17.80 -7.12
CA PRO A 110 0.66 17.51 -6.72
C PRO A 110 0.11 16.21 -7.28
N ALA A 111 0.37 15.91 -8.56
CA ALA A 111 -0.07 14.65 -9.16
C ALA A 111 0.63 13.45 -8.52
N MET A 112 1.95 13.54 -8.29
CA MET A 112 2.68 12.49 -7.59
C MET A 112 2.16 12.26 -6.17
N ALA A 113 1.83 13.33 -5.44
CA ALA A 113 1.25 13.22 -4.09
C ALA A 113 -0.11 12.51 -4.12
N LEU A 114 -0.96 12.76 -5.12
CA LEU A 114 -2.21 12.02 -5.30
C LEU A 114 -1.97 10.54 -5.58
N GLY A 115 -1.01 10.21 -6.44
CA GLY A 115 -0.58 8.83 -6.68
C GLY A 115 -0.05 8.18 -5.41
N SER A 116 0.79 8.88 -4.64
CA SER A 116 1.30 8.41 -3.36
C SER A 116 0.20 8.15 -2.33
N ALA A 117 -0.81 9.02 -2.25
CA ALA A 117 -1.98 8.80 -1.39
C ALA A 117 -2.74 7.52 -1.76
N SER A 118 -2.98 7.30 -3.06
CA SER A 118 -3.56 6.05 -3.57
C SER A 118 -2.72 4.84 -3.18
N SER A 119 -1.40 4.92 -3.34
CA SER A 119 -0.49 3.83 -3.00
C SER A 119 -0.50 3.50 -1.51
N ILE A 120 -0.50 4.51 -0.63
CA ILE A 120 -0.55 4.29 0.83
C ILE A 120 -1.81 3.48 1.21
N ILE A 121 -2.96 3.83 0.63
CA ILE A 121 -4.21 3.08 0.84
C ILE A 121 -4.06 1.65 0.30
N GLY A 122 -3.59 1.48 -0.94
CA GLY A 122 -3.44 0.14 -1.52
C GLY A 122 -2.43 -0.75 -0.79
N ILE A 123 -1.38 -0.18 -0.20
CA ILE A 123 -0.40 -0.91 0.62
C ILE A 123 -1.02 -1.42 1.93
N PHE A 124 -1.95 -0.66 2.52
CA PHE A 124 -2.73 -1.16 3.65
C PHE A 124 -3.51 -2.41 3.26
N PHE A 125 -4.23 -2.38 2.13
CA PHE A 125 -4.97 -3.54 1.64
C PHE A 125 -4.06 -4.71 1.26
N MET A 126 -2.89 -4.45 0.67
CA MET A 126 -1.89 -5.49 0.37
C MET A 126 -1.40 -6.22 1.65
N ARG A 127 -1.41 -5.55 2.82
CA ARG A 127 -1.11 -6.19 4.11
C ARG A 127 -2.32 -6.87 4.71
N TYR A 128 -3.48 -6.23 4.63
CA TYR A 128 -4.74 -6.77 5.08
C TYR A 128 -5.05 -8.10 4.38
N ASP A 129 -5.04 -8.11 3.04
CA ASP A 129 -5.32 -9.30 2.22
C ASP A 129 -4.31 -10.42 2.53
N LEU A 130 -3.02 -10.10 2.67
CA LEU A 130 -2.01 -11.10 3.04
C LEU A 130 -2.30 -11.77 4.38
N ILE A 131 -2.73 -11.01 5.39
CA ILE A 131 -3.00 -11.53 6.74
C ILE A 131 -4.33 -12.28 6.76
N VAL A 132 -5.42 -11.64 6.31
CA VAL A 132 -6.76 -12.24 6.33
C VAL A 132 -6.77 -13.54 5.55
N ILE A 133 -6.21 -13.55 4.34
CA ILE A 133 -6.21 -14.75 3.49
C ILE A 133 -5.36 -15.86 4.11
N GLY A 134 -4.25 -15.50 4.76
CA GLY A 134 -3.44 -16.45 5.52
C GLY A 134 -4.14 -17.05 6.74
N GLN A 135 -5.30 -16.53 7.15
CA GLN A 135 -6.07 -17.01 8.30
C GLN A 135 -7.40 -17.67 7.92
N ILE A 136 -8.01 -17.30 6.78
CA ILE A 136 -9.30 -17.88 6.36
C ILE A 136 -9.19 -19.33 5.88
N VAL A 137 -8.01 -19.77 5.45
CA VAL A 137 -7.79 -21.16 5.01
C VAL A 137 -7.58 -22.03 6.26
N PRO A 138 -8.49 -22.98 6.56
CA PRO A 138 -8.37 -23.82 7.74
C PRO A 138 -7.11 -24.69 7.67
N GLY A 139 -6.39 -24.84 8.78
CA GLY A 139 -5.24 -25.76 8.86
C GLY A 139 -5.61 -27.23 8.63
N TYR A 140 -6.90 -27.57 8.73
CA TYR A 140 -7.42 -28.91 8.48
C TYR A 140 -7.98 -29.10 7.05
N HIS A 141 -7.82 -28.12 6.16
CA HIS A 141 -8.37 -28.16 4.80
C HIS A 141 -7.92 -29.38 4.00
N GLU A 142 -6.72 -29.90 4.28
CA GLU A 142 -6.20 -31.12 3.66
C GLU A 142 -6.93 -32.41 4.07
N TYR A 143 -7.64 -32.41 5.21
CA TYR A 143 -8.29 -33.60 5.75
C TYR A 143 -9.73 -33.81 5.24
N ASN A 144 -10.25 -32.93 4.36
CA ASN A 144 -11.57 -33.02 3.73
C ASN A 144 -12.68 -33.47 4.71
N ILE A 145 -12.71 -32.87 5.90
CA ILE A 145 -13.68 -33.20 6.94
C ILE A 145 -15.07 -32.75 6.49
N VAL A 146 -16.03 -33.68 6.54
CA VAL A 146 -17.44 -33.41 6.19
C VAL A 146 -18.02 -32.35 7.13
N ASP A 147 -18.84 -31.45 6.59
CA ASP A 147 -19.54 -30.35 7.30
C ASP A 147 -18.67 -29.17 7.82
N MET A 148 -17.41 -29.04 7.39
CA MET A 148 -16.60 -27.85 7.68
C MET A 148 -16.54 -26.88 6.49
N PRO A 149 -16.64 -25.55 6.74
CA PRO A 149 -16.57 -24.56 5.68
C PRO A 149 -15.16 -24.50 5.07
N HIS A 150 -15.09 -24.53 3.73
CA HIS A 150 -13.85 -24.44 2.97
C HIS A 150 -13.06 -23.13 3.21
N LEU A 151 -13.73 -22.06 3.62
CA LEU A 151 -13.13 -20.80 4.05
C LEU A 151 -13.81 -20.33 5.33
N LEU A 152 -13.03 -19.92 6.32
CA LEU A 152 -13.56 -19.32 7.53
C LEU A 152 -14.13 -17.93 7.21
N PRO A 153 -15.37 -17.62 7.63
CA PRO A 153 -15.93 -16.29 7.44
C PRO A 153 -15.19 -15.30 8.34
N TYR A 154 -14.64 -14.25 7.74
CA TYR A 154 -14.06 -13.13 8.47
C TYR A 154 -14.68 -11.83 7.97
N SER A 155 -15.14 -11.01 8.92
CA SER A 155 -15.54 -9.63 8.67
C SER A 155 -15.05 -8.80 9.85
N PRO A 156 -14.33 -7.69 9.61
CA PRO A 156 -13.87 -6.84 10.69
C PRO A 156 -15.05 -6.30 11.50
N THR A 157 -14.89 -6.29 12.80
CA THR A 157 -15.81 -5.72 13.78
C THR A 157 -15.63 -4.21 13.88
N LEU A 158 -16.63 -3.52 14.41
CA LEU A 158 -16.54 -2.08 14.67
C LEU A 158 -15.32 -1.71 15.55
N HIS A 159 -14.97 -2.57 16.51
CA HIS A 159 -13.84 -2.36 17.41
C HIS A 159 -12.50 -2.40 16.66
N GLU A 160 -12.32 -3.33 15.72
CA GLU A 160 -11.12 -3.41 14.89
C GLU A 160 -10.96 -2.17 14.00
N TYR A 161 -12.06 -1.67 13.43
CA TYR A 161 -12.05 -0.41 12.68
C TYR A 161 -11.67 0.78 13.57
N MET A 162 -12.27 0.90 14.76
CA MET A 162 -11.98 1.99 15.68
C MET A 162 -10.50 2.00 16.10
N VAL A 163 -9.94 0.85 16.46
CA VAL A 163 -8.53 0.74 16.86
C VAL A 163 -7.60 1.10 15.70
N THR A 164 -7.92 0.65 14.49
CA THR A 164 -7.13 0.95 13.29
C THR A 164 -7.15 2.44 12.95
N ILE A 165 -8.34 3.07 12.95
CA ILE A 165 -8.48 4.51 12.69
C ILE A 165 -7.78 5.34 13.79
N ALA A 166 -7.89 4.91 15.06
CA ALA A 166 -7.19 5.56 16.16
C ALA A 166 -5.66 5.49 15.97
N GLY A 167 -5.12 4.36 15.54
CA GLY A 167 -3.69 4.19 15.23
C GLY A 167 -3.23 5.13 14.12
N PHE A 168 -3.95 5.19 12.99
CA PHE A 168 -3.63 6.12 11.90
C PHE A 168 -3.70 7.59 12.34
N THR A 169 -4.75 7.95 13.08
CA THR A 169 -4.96 9.31 13.59
C THR A 169 -3.86 9.71 14.57
N PHE A 170 -3.47 8.80 15.47
CA PHE A 170 -2.39 9.02 16.42
C PHE A 170 -1.05 9.25 15.73
N CYS A 171 -0.70 8.42 14.74
CA CYS A 171 0.51 8.60 13.94
C CYS A 171 0.50 9.94 13.17
N ALA A 172 -0.62 10.31 12.56
CA ALA A 172 -0.77 11.58 11.87
C ALA A 172 -0.64 12.78 12.83
N ALA A 173 -1.22 12.69 14.02
CA ALA A 173 -1.11 13.71 15.07
C ALA A 173 0.35 13.87 15.53
N LEU A 174 1.06 12.77 15.79
CA LEU A 174 2.48 12.81 16.14
C LEU A 174 3.35 13.41 15.02
N PHE A 175 3.05 13.09 13.76
CA PHE A 175 3.73 13.70 12.62
C PHE A 175 3.54 15.22 12.59
N MET A 176 2.31 15.71 12.75
CA MET A 176 2.02 17.15 12.79
C MET A 176 2.65 17.86 13.99
N VAL A 177 2.62 17.24 15.18
CA VAL A 177 3.27 17.78 16.38
C VAL A 177 4.78 17.86 16.16
N GLY A 178 5.39 16.81 15.60
CA GLY A 178 6.81 16.79 15.26
C GLY A 178 7.19 17.88 14.27
N GLU A 179 6.38 18.07 13.23
CA GLU A 179 6.58 19.10 12.21
C GLU A 179 6.54 20.51 12.82
N ARG A 180 5.57 20.78 13.70
CA ARG A 180 5.45 22.06 14.42
C ARG A 180 6.54 22.30 15.46
N MET A 181 6.94 21.28 16.22
CA MET A 181 7.91 21.42 17.32
C MET A 181 9.35 21.50 16.82
N PHE A 182 9.71 20.65 15.86
CA PHE A 182 11.09 20.52 15.39
C PHE A 182 11.39 21.32 14.13
N ARG A 183 10.39 21.96 13.52
CA ARG A 183 10.55 22.77 12.30
C ARG A 183 11.30 22.00 11.21
N GLY A 184 10.83 20.79 10.90
CA GLY A 184 11.57 19.76 10.14
C GLY A 184 12.05 20.16 8.74
N HIS A 185 11.52 21.25 8.16
CA HIS A 185 11.86 21.74 6.81
C HIS A 185 12.63 23.08 6.80
N LEU A 186 13.13 23.57 7.95
CA LEU A 186 13.88 24.83 8.03
C LEU A 186 15.35 24.77 7.55
N SER A 187 15.83 23.66 6.97
CA SER A 187 17.18 23.65 6.39
C SER A 187 17.26 24.30 5.01
N GLU A 188 16.13 24.71 4.44
CA GLU A 188 16.08 25.54 3.25
C GLU A 188 16.00 27.00 3.68
N ASP A 189 16.80 27.87 3.07
CA ASP A 189 16.67 29.32 3.26
C ASP A 189 15.29 29.75 2.71
N HIS A 190 14.33 29.94 3.63
CA HIS A 190 12.96 30.40 3.33
C HIS A 190 12.87 31.91 3.19
#